data_AF-A0A3D2KBJ2-F1
#
_entry.id   AF-A0A3D2KBJ2-F1
#
_cell.length_a   1.000
_cell.length_b   1.000
_cell.length_c   1.000
_cell.angle_alpha   90.00
_cell.angle_beta   90.00
_cell.angle_gamma   90.00
#
_symmetry.space_group_name_H-M   'P 1'
#
loop_
_entity.id
_entity.type
_entity.pdbx_description
1 polymer ?
#
loop_
_entity_poly.entity_id
_entity_poly.type
_entity_poly.pdbx_seq_one_letter_code
_entity_poly.pdbx_strand_id
1 'polypeptide(L)'
;MNIPRQLMGMNYLTKIKDNFQDGDVLSCPKTEYHQIQDGNNQSLESGTSLQLSLHAGKTLEFLKSIMTDPLCALDGIAIARGERKLCMGYRPPYSERNPRITNSTCKTITAIAVMFAISEHLLTKDDLVLSFFPEYDNLLTPKYTRRITLYHLLTMTSCSKCNEIASVTEQDWVKAFLLSDCQYEPGSRFIYNSMNTYMLAAILTKVTGCSLVDYLKDRLFTPLGIHQVEWEVCPMGIERGGWGLHFSLESMLKIGIFLENDGAYGGRQLIRPTFIREMKRTNVEQNADALSTGYGYQIWHLPKHLTMLSGMFGQHVIFDEKRHLVVAMNAHSDKMFPDSVLVRKVIDYMTDDAIYHVDNIWKEQNNYRRLMQYMLAFQKGYSLKEYSTRQPYLLYCKEQEREHRMREQQVLELCNVFDRKRLHVNGATFKLFPYMLQGMYQYPPFHVSDMIFRKKEKGLVVTFYRERSRKEGRRDQIEMRAGADIFCYQTLSVGSDTKEIAVRIMPATDEEDHAVILLDIIFPGEGISRRIKFFLLEDRIAIECMESPDMRAIVEQVLSGDAVVAGNTYDIADKLPESLRVFLEHKVEPKVYAEWKSLAKEQKNQDIV
;
A
#
# COMPACT_ATOMS: atom_id res chain seq x y z
N MET A 1 19.35 -40.72 17.07
CA MET A 1 18.19 -40.78 16.16
C MET A 1 18.36 -39.62 15.18
N ASN A 2 18.88 -39.92 13.98
CA ASN A 2 19.23 -38.91 12.98
C ASN A 2 17.97 -38.49 12.21
N ILE A 3 17.62 -37.21 12.27
CA ILE A 3 16.52 -36.62 11.50
C ILE A 3 17.00 -36.47 10.04
N PRO A 4 16.27 -36.98 9.04
CA PRO A 4 16.70 -36.88 7.65
C PRO A 4 16.66 -35.43 7.16
N ARG A 5 17.73 -35.02 6.47
CA ARG A 5 17.90 -33.73 5.76
C ARG A 5 16.96 -33.53 4.55
N GLN A 6 15.91 -34.35 4.40
CA GLN A 6 15.18 -34.54 3.14
C GLN A 6 13.73 -34.00 3.11
N LEU A 7 13.27 -33.23 4.11
CA LEU A 7 11.95 -32.56 4.05
C LEU A 7 12.01 -31.03 3.92
N MET A 8 13.20 -30.44 3.78
CA MET A 8 13.39 -29.02 3.42
C MET A 8 14.30 -28.89 2.18
N GLY A 9 13.92 -29.60 1.12
CA GLY A 9 14.82 -29.98 0.02
C GLY A 9 14.65 -29.25 -1.31
N MET A 10 14.28 -27.96 -1.32
CA MET A 10 14.66 -27.02 -2.39
C MET A 10 14.78 -25.63 -1.76
N ASN A 11 15.88 -25.42 -1.06
CA ASN A 11 16.58 -24.14 -0.86
C ASN A 11 15.68 -22.88 -1.02
N TYR A 12 14.73 -22.69 -0.10
CA TYR A 12 13.89 -21.49 -0.02
C TYR A 12 14.76 -20.23 -0.04
N LEU A 13 15.89 -20.27 0.66
CA LEU A 13 16.89 -19.21 0.65
C LEU A 13 17.55 -19.00 -0.71
N THR A 14 17.74 -20.04 -1.52
CA THR A 14 18.27 -19.87 -2.90
C THR A 14 17.19 -19.32 -3.81
N LYS A 15 15.94 -19.81 -3.78
CA LYS A 15 14.84 -19.23 -4.57
C LYS A 15 14.56 -17.77 -4.19
N ILE A 16 14.56 -17.45 -2.90
CA ILE A 16 14.46 -16.07 -2.40
C ILE A 16 15.67 -15.26 -2.89
N LYS A 17 16.89 -15.79 -2.77
CA LYS A 17 18.09 -15.13 -3.32
C LYS A 17 18.03 -14.97 -4.83
N ASP A 18 17.44 -15.89 -5.58
CA ASP A 18 17.32 -15.83 -7.04
C ASP A 18 16.35 -14.72 -7.45
N ASN A 19 15.24 -14.56 -6.71
CA ASN A 19 14.33 -13.42 -6.88
C ASN A 19 14.95 -12.07 -6.49
N PHE A 20 16.03 -12.09 -5.70
CA PHE A 20 16.83 -10.90 -5.36
C PHE A 20 18.16 -10.81 -6.16
N GLN A 21 18.42 -11.74 -7.08
CA GLN A 21 19.60 -11.73 -7.96
C GLN A 21 19.31 -10.96 -9.25
N ASP A 22 20.38 -10.60 -9.97
CA ASP A 22 20.34 -9.82 -11.20
C ASP A 22 19.52 -10.52 -12.31
N GLY A 23 18.21 -10.25 -12.34
CA GLY A 23 17.33 -10.65 -13.43
C GLY A 23 17.45 -9.71 -14.63
N ASP A 24 17.09 -10.18 -15.83
CA ASP A 24 17.02 -9.32 -17.02
C ASP A 24 15.80 -8.39 -16.89
N VAL A 25 15.99 -7.08 -17.08
CA VAL A 25 14.89 -6.09 -17.10
C VAL A 25 13.83 -6.47 -18.13
N LEU A 26 14.23 -7.10 -19.24
CA LEU A 26 13.34 -7.57 -20.30
C LEU A 26 12.51 -8.79 -19.87
N SER A 27 12.90 -9.48 -18.80
CA SER A 27 12.21 -10.69 -18.32
C SER A 27 11.14 -10.42 -17.25
N CYS A 28 10.93 -9.16 -16.85
CA CYS A 28 9.88 -8.79 -15.90
C CYS A 28 8.50 -9.24 -16.43
N PRO A 29 7.83 -10.19 -15.77
CA PRO A 29 6.52 -10.64 -16.18
C PRO A 29 5.48 -9.55 -15.91
N LYS A 30 4.46 -9.51 -16.76
CA LYS A 30 3.33 -8.59 -16.59
C LYS A 30 2.52 -9.03 -15.37
N THR A 31 2.16 -8.08 -14.52
CA THR A 31 1.21 -8.38 -13.44
C THR A 31 -0.17 -8.63 -14.05
N GLU A 32 -0.76 -9.79 -13.75
CA GLU A 32 -2.09 -10.16 -14.23
C GLU A 32 -3.16 -9.83 -13.20
N TYR A 33 -4.33 -9.42 -13.70
CA TYR A 33 -5.46 -8.98 -12.90
C TYR A 33 -6.76 -9.57 -13.43
N HIS A 34 -7.65 -9.95 -12.52
CA HIS A 34 -9.08 -9.93 -12.80
C HIS A 34 -9.59 -8.51 -12.54
N GLN A 35 -10.42 -7.98 -13.45
CA GLN A 35 -10.79 -6.58 -13.40
C GLN A 35 -12.19 -6.29 -13.90
N ILE A 36 -12.76 -5.22 -13.36
CA ILE A 36 -13.97 -4.56 -13.84
C ILE A 36 -13.58 -3.15 -14.27
N GLN A 37 -13.92 -2.81 -15.50
CA GLN A 37 -13.86 -1.45 -16.05
C GLN A 37 -15.14 -1.21 -16.86
N ASP A 38 -16.27 -1.12 -16.18
CA ASP A 38 -17.57 -0.87 -16.82
C ASP A 38 -18.28 0.37 -16.27
N GLY A 39 -18.56 1.34 -17.13
CA GLY A 39 -19.26 2.55 -16.71
C GLY A 39 -18.41 3.51 -15.86
N ASN A 40 -19.05 4.57 -15.37
CA ASN A 40 -18.41 5.61 -14.58
C ASN A 40 -18.73 5.40 -13.10
N ASN A 41 -17.72 5.49 -12.22
CA ASN A 41 -17.93 5.55 -10.78
C ASN A 41 -18.96 6.62 -10.44
N GLN A 42 -20.10 6.21 -9.89
CA GLN A 42 -21.08 7.17 -9.35
C GLN A 42 -20.53 7.69 -8.04
N SER A 43 -20.09 8.95 -8.00
CA SER A 43 -19.53 9.52 -6.78
C SER A 43 -20.59 9.64 -5.68
N LEU A 44 -20.17 9.46 -4.44
CA LEU A 44 -21.02 9.59 -3.26
C LEU A 44 -21.52 11.04 -3.13
N GLU A 45 -22.80 11.21 -2.84
CA GLU A 45 -23.38 12.53 -2.61
C GLU A 45 -22.64 13.26 -1.49
N SER A 46 -22.38 14.56 -1.70
CA SER A 46 -21.75 15.39 -0.67
C SER A 46 -22.80 15.99 0.27
N GLY A 47 -22.48 16.02 1.56
CA GLY A 47 -23.29 16.67 2.60
C GLY A 47 -22.48 17.75 3.32
N THR A 48 -23.10 18.89 3.59
CA THR A 48 -22.49 19.91 4.45
C THR A 48 -22.38 19.41 5.89
N SER A 49 -21.47 19.98 6.67
CA SER A 49 -21.31 19.63 8.08
C SER A 49 -22.61 19.78 8.89
N LEU A 50 -23.43 20.79 8.59
CA LEU A 50 -24.77 20.97 9.17
C LEU A 50 -25.74 19.83 8.82
N GLN A 51 -25.82 19.44 7.54
CA GLN A 51 -26.69 18.33 7.11
C GLN A 51 -26.28 17.00 7.75
N LEU A 52 -24.98 16.82 7.96
CA LEU A 52 -24.41 15.62 8.57
C LEU A 52 -24.34 15.72 10.10
N SER A 53 -24.75 16.83 10.71
CA SER A 53 -24.61 17.08 12.15
C SER A 53 -23.19 16.79 12.67
N LEU A 54 -22.18 17.21 11.91
CA LEU A 54 -20.76 17.12 12.27
C LEU A 54 -20.22 18.53 12.52
N HIS A 55 -19.37 18.70 13.53
CA HIS A 55 -18.78 19.99 13.86
C HIS A 55 -17.51 20.25 13.02
N ALA A 56 -17.63 21.03 11.94
CA ALA A 56 -16.54 21.26 10.98
C ALA A 56 -15.27 21.87 11.60
N GLY A 57 -15.40 22.67 12.66
CA GLY A 57 -14.24 23.23 13.37
C GLY A 57 -13.36 22.15 14.00
N LYS A 58 -13.98 21.12 14.60
CA LYS A 58 -13.30 19.98 15.22
C LYS A 58 -12.74 19.03 14.16
N THR A 59 -13.51 18.79 13.10
CA THR A 59 -13.02 18.06 11.92
C THR A 59 -11.79 18.75 11.34
N LEU A 60 -11.77 20.09 11.24
CA LEU A 60 -10.61 20.83 10.75
C LEU A 60 -9.38 20.68 11.66
N GLU A 61 -9.56 20.73 12.99
CA GLU A 61 -8.48 20.49 13.96
C GLU A 61 -7.91 19.07 13.80
N PHE A 62 -8.78 18.08 13.67
CA PHE A 62 -8.39 16.70 13.39
C PHE A 62 -7.60 16.58 12.07
N LEU A 63 -8.12 17.11 10.97
CA LEU A 63 -7.43 17.06 9.67
C LEU A 63 -6.07 17.75 9.71
N LYS A 64 -5.95 18.88 10.42
CA LYS A 64 -4.66 19.53 10.66
C LYS A 64 -3.68 18.61 11.36
N SER A 65 -4.14 17.91 12.39
CA SER A 65 -3.30 17.01 13.19
C SER A 65 -2.74 15.82 12.40
N ILE A 66 -3.45 15.31 11.39
CA ILE A 66 -3.01 14.15 10.60
C ILE A 66 -2.33 14.54 9.27
N MET A 67 -2.74 15.65 8.63
CA MET A 67 -2.20 16.05 7.32
C MET A 67 -0.83 16.73 7.42
N THR A 68 -0.45 17.21 8.61
CA THR A 68 0.84 17.87 8.85
C THR A 68 1.85 17.00 9.60
N ASP A 69 1.40 15.87 10.15
CA ASP A 69 2.26 14.96 10.92
C ASP A 69 2.98 13.97 10.00
N PRO A 70 4.33 13.99 9.96
CA PRO A 70 5.11 13.04 9.17
C PRO A 70 4.88 11.57 9.53
N LEU A 71 4.50 11.26 10.78
CA LEU A 71 4.21 9.88 11.20
C LEU A 71 2.90 9.34 10.62
N CYS A 72 1.96 10.24 10.31
CA CYS A 72 0.74 9.87 9.62
C CYS A 72 0.96 9.69 8.11
N ALA A 73 1.83 10.52 7.50
CA ALA A 73 2.18 10.49 6.08
C ALA A 73 0.96 10.26 5.15
N LEU A 74 -0.06 11.09 5.32
CA LEU A 74 -1.37 10.91 4.67
C LEU A 74 -1.32 11.26 3.18
N ASP A 75 -1.78 10.34 2.34
CA ASP A 75 -1.91 10.50 0.89
C ASP A 75 -3.33 10.81 0.46
N GLY A 76 -4.33 10.31 1.19
CA GLY A 76 -5.73 10.60 0.91
C GLY A 76 -6.62 10.31 2.12
N ILE A 77 -7.69 11.08 2.24
CA ILE A 77 -8.72 10.86 3.26
C ILE A 77 -10.11 11.18 2.73
N ALA A 78 -11.07 10.36 3.15
CA ALA A 78 -12.49 10.58 2.93
C ALA A 78 -13.26 10.37 4.24
N ILE A 79 -14.20 11.27 4.52
CA ILE A 79 -15.07 11.20 5.71
C ILE A 79 -16.51 11.23 5.23
N ALA A 80 -17.32 10.26 5.67
CA ALA A 80 -18.75 10.20 5.43
C ALA A 80 -19.52 9.99 6.74
N ARG A 81 -20.73 10.51 6.80
CA ARG A 81 -21.70 10.14 7.83
C ARG A 81 -22.99 9.66 7.17
N GLY A 82 -23.41 8.45 7.51
CA GLY A 82 -24.38 7.70 6.70
C GLY A 82 -23.89 7.56 5.27
N GLU A 83 -24.81 7.65 4.30
CA GLU A 83 -24.48 7.52 2.87
C GLU A 83 -24.05 8.84 2.20
N ARG A 84 -23.53 9.81 2.98
CA ARG A 84 -23.12 11.13 2.46
C ARG A 84 -21.71 11.52 2.90
N LYS A 85 -20.93 12.02 1.93
CA LYS A 85 -19.54 12.44 2.09
C LYS A 85 -19.48 13.86 2.65
N LEU A 86 -18.77 14.07 3.76
CA LEU A 86 -18.43 15.41 4.24
C LEU A 86 -17.33 16.02 3.36
N CYS A 87 -16.24 15.28 3.20
CA CYS A 87 -15.10 15.69 2.40
C CYS A 87 -14.29 14.49 1.93
N MET A 88 -13.58 14.65 0.83
CA MET A 88 -12.60 13.70 0.32
C MET A 88 -11.53 14.42 -0.49
N GLY A 89 -10.30 13.96 -0.39
CA GLY A 89 -9.20 14.52 -1.16
C GLY A 89 -7.95 13.66 -1.07
N TYR A 90 -7.07 13.87 -2.05
CA TYR A 90 -5.78 13.22 -2.16
C TYR A 90 -4.70 14.29 -2.20
N ARG A 91 -3.53 13.99 -1.65
CA ARG A 91 -2.32 14.77 -1.84
C ARG A 91 -1.68 14.39 -3.18
N PRO A 92 -1.22 15.36 -3.99
CA PRO A 92 -0.44 15.03 -5.18
C PRO A 92 0.80 14.18 -4.83
N PRO A 93 1.12 13.15 -5.65
CA PRO A 93 0.57 12.89 -6.98
C PRO A 93 -0.64 11.91 -6.99
N TYR A 94 -1.18 11.55 -5.83
CA TYR A 94 -2.32 10.64 -5.75
C TYR A 94 -3.61 11.33 -6.22
N SER A 95 -4.50 10.56 -6.83
CA SER A 95 -5.78 11.08 -7.33
C SER A 95 -6.81 9.97 -7.49
N GLU A 96 -8.07 10.35 -7.70
CA GLU A 96 -9.17 9.42 -7.98
C GLU A 96 -8.95 8.55 -9.22
N ARG A 97 -8.10 8.99 -10.16
CA ARG A 97 -7.84 8.28 -11.42
C ARG A 97 -7.06 6.99 -11.23
N ASN A 98 -6.34 6.89 -10.12
CA ASN A 98 -5.34 5.85 -9.90
C ASN A 98 -5.77 5.06 -8.65
N PRO A 99 -6.64 4.04 -8.81
CA PRO A 99 -6.90 3.08 -7.75
C PRO A 99 -5.59 2.60 -7.14
N ARG A 100 -5.54 2.57 -5.81
CA ARG A 100 -4.34 2.23 -5.07
C ARG A 100 -4.48 0.86 -4.45
N ILE A 101 -3.37 0.14 -4.37
CA ILE A 101 -3.34 -1.10 -3.62
C ILE A 101 -3.77 -0.88 -2.17
N THR A 102 -4.75 -1.67 -1.74
CA THR A 102 -5.35 -1.59 -0.41
C THR A 102 -4.63 -2.44 0.62
N ASN A 103 -3.62 -3.21 0.19
CA ASN A 103 -2.95 -4.24 0.99
C ASN A 103 -3.98 -5.15 1.67
N SER A 104 -3.84 -5.40 2.96
CA SER A 104 -4.70 -6.32 3.71
C SER A 104 -6.15 -5.85 3.92
N THR A 105 -6.52 -4.62 3.57
CA THR A 105 -7.91 -4.15 3.65
C THR A 105 -8.83 -4.98 2.75
N CYS A 106 -8.32 -5.56 1.67
CA CYS A 106 -9.10 -6.40 0.76
C CYS A 106 -9.57 -7.73 1.37
N LYS A 107 -8.97 -8.18 2.48
CA LYS A 107 -9.39 -9.41 3.18
C LYS A 107 -10.86 -9.39 3.56
N THR A 108 -11.34 -8.23 3.99
CA THR A 108 -12.73 -8.03 4.35
C THR A 108 -13.65 -8.17 3.14
N ILE A 109 -13.22 -7.77 1.94
CA ILE A 109 -13.97 -7.95 0.70
C ILE A 109 -14.07 -9.44 0.34
N THR A 110 -13.00 -10.22 0.53
CA THR A 110 -13.07 -11.69 0.40
C THR A 110 -14.04 -12.29 1.42
N ALA A 111 -14.05 -11.83 2.69
CA ALA A 111 -15.03 -12.31 3.67
C ALA A 111 -16.47 -11.94 3.31
N ILE A 112 -16.71 -10.77 2.70
CA ILE A 112 -18.03 -10.38 2.18
C ILE A 112 -18.47 -11.38 1.09
N ALA A 113 -17.57 -11.77 0.17
CA ALA A 113 -17.86 -12.80 -0.83
C ALA A 113 -18.21 -14.14 -0.18
N VAL A 114 -17.49 -14.56 0.86
CA VAL A 114 -17.82 -15.77 1.63
C VAL A 114 -19.21 -15.66 2.24
N MET A 115 -19.59 -14.51 2.81
CA MET A 115 -20.93 -14.34 3.36
C MET A 115 -22.04 -14.40 2.31
N PHE A 116 -21.81 -13.85 1.11
CA PHE A 116 -22.73 -14.05 -0.01
C PHE A 116 -22.87 -15.53 -0.36
N ALA A 117 -21.76 -16.27 -0.46
CA ALA A 117 -21.78 -17.70 -0.78
C ALA A 117 -22.47 -18.53 0.32
N ILE A 118 -22.28 -18.21 1.61
CA ILE A 118 -23.04 -18.82 2.71
C ILE A 118 -24.53 -18.50 2.58
N SER A 119 -24.87 -17.24 2.27
CA SER A 119 -26.28 -16.82 2.13
C SER A 119 -26.99 -17.50 0.94
N GLU A 120 -26.22 -17.90 -0.07
CA GLU A 120 -26.65 -18.66 -1.24
C GLU A 120 -26.57 -20.18 -1.05
N HIS A 121 -26.21 -20.64 0.15
CA HIS A 121 -26.07 -22.06 0.51
C HIS A 121 -25.02 -22.84 -0.31
N LEU A 122 -24.01 -22.14 -0.86
CA LEU A 122 -22.93 -22.77 -1.63
C LEU A 122 -21.86 -23.42 -0.74
N LEU A 123 -21.72 -22.93 0.49
CA LEU A 123 -20.78 -23.40 1.50
C LEU A 123 -21.25 -23.02 2.90
N THR A 124 -20.61 -23.58 3.91
CA THR A 124 -20.82 -23.25 5.33
C THR A 124 -19.49 -22.94 6.01
N LYS A 125 -19.53 -22.22 7.13
CA LYS A 125 -18.33 -21.93 7.93
C LYS A 125 -17.69 -23.19 8.55
N ASP A 126 -18.47 -24.27 8.69
CA ASP A 126 -18.03 -25.51 9.32
C ASP A 126 -17.44 -26.51 8.30
N ASP A 127 -17.55 -26.21 7.01
CA ASP A 127 -16.97 -27.03 5.95
C ASP A 127 -15.44 -27.12 6.11
N LEU A 128 -14.91 -28.32 5.88
CA LEU A 128 -13.48 -28.58 5.92
C LEU A 128 -12.83 -28.00 4.66
N VAL A 129 -11.71 -27.30 4.81
CA VAL A 129 -10.99 -26.72 3.67
C VAL A 129 -10.59 -27.80 2.65
N LEU A 130 -10.18 -28.98 3.15
CA LEU A 130 -9.74 -30.09 2.31
C LEU A 130 -10.88 -30.69 1.46
N SER A 131 -12.16 -30.58 1.88
CA SER A 131 -13.26 -31.18 1.11
C SER A 131 -13.51 -30.50 -0.24
N PHE A 132 -13.02 -29.26 -0.43
CA PHE A 132 -13.10 -28.54 -1.70
C PHE A 132 -11.98 -28.94 -2.68
N PHE A 133 -10.94 -29.61 -2.19
CA PHE A 133 -9.78 -30.02 -2.98
C PHE A 133 -9.41 -31.49 -2.72
N PRO A 134 -10.31 -32.44 -3.00
CA PRO A 134 -10.08 -33.88 -2.76
C PRO A 134 -8.85 -34.43 -3.51
N GLU A 135 -8.41 -33.77 -4.58
CA GLU A 135 -7.18 -34.09 -5.31
C GLU A 135 -5.92 -34.06 -4.43
N TYR A 136 -5.94 -33.34 -3.29
CA TYR A 136 -4.83 -33.27 -2.34
C TYR A 136 -5.01 -34.16 -1.10
N ASP A 137 -6.14 -34.86 -0.96
CA ASP A 137 -6.42 -35.69 0.22
C ASP A 137 -5.52 -36.94 0.30
N ASN A 138 -5.11 -37.49 -0.86
CA ASN A 138 -4.23 -38.66 -0.92
C ASN A 138 -2.73 -38.33 -0.86
N LEU A 139 -2.39 -37.04 -0.76
CA LEU A 139 -1.03 -36.63 -0.45
C LEU A 139 -0.80 -36.79 1.07
N LEU A 140 0.45 -36.75 1.53
CA LEU A 140 0.81 -36.86 2.96
C LEU A 140 0.37 -35.61 3.76
N THR A 141 -0.90 -35.22 3.63
CA THR A 141 -1.55 -34.05 4.21
C THR A 141 -1.55 -34.16 5.73
N PRO A 142 -0.94 -33.20 6.44
CA PRO A 142 -0.79 -33.26 7.89
C PRO A 142 -2.12 -33.37 8.64
N LYS A 143 -2.08 -34.03 9.80
CA LYS A 143 -3.26 -34.29 10.64
C LYS A 143 -4.04 -33.02 11.00
N TYR A 144 -3.35 -31.94 11.34
CA TYR A 144 -4.01 -30.68 11.70
C TYR A 144 -4.60 -29.96 10.50
N THR A 145 -3.93 -29.98 9.35
CA THR A 145 -4.41 -29.36 8.12
C THR A 145 -5.75 -29.94 7.67
N ARG A 146 -5.97 -31.25 7.88
CA ARG A 146 -7.26 -31.94 7.63
C ARG A 146 -8.43 -31.44 8.47
N ARG A 147 -8.17 -30.69 9.55
CA ARG A 147 -9.19 -30.18 10.50
C ARG A 147 -9.48 -28.69 10.33
N ILE A 148 -8.80 -28.01 9.40
CA ILE A 148 -9.04 -26.60 9.14
C ILE A 148 -10.42 -26.45 8.48
N THR A 149 -11.21 -25.50 8.97
CA THR A 149 -12.54 -25.16 8.46
C THR A 149 -12.52 -23.74 7.89
N LEU A 150 -13.57 -23.36 7.16
CA LEU A 150 -13.73 -21.97 6.71
C LEU A 150 -13.77 -20.99 7.88
N TYR A 151 -14.37 -21.37 9.02
CA TYR A 151 -14.35 -20.58 10.25
C TYR A 151 -12.92 -20.29 10.72
N HIS A 152 -12.04 -21.29 10.72
CA HIS A 152 -10.65 -21.12 11.08
C HIS A 152 -9.91 -20.17 10.13
N LEU A 153 -10.23 -20.19 8.83
CA LEU A 153 -9.68 -19.25 7.86
C LEU A 153 -10.19 -17.82 8.12
N LEU A 154 -11.51 -17.65 8.28
CA LEU A 154 -12.18 -16.36 8.49
C LEU A 154 -11.69 -15.64 9.76
N THR A 155 -11.39 -16.39 10.82
CA THR A 155 -10.96 -15.85 12.12
C THR A 155 -9.43 -15.81 12.29
N MET A 156 -8.66 -16.19 11.27
CA MET A 156 -7.19 -16.31 11.34
C MET A 156 -6.71 -17.27 12.44
N THR A 157 -7.44 -18.36 12.67
CA THR A 157 -7.12 -19.38 13.68
C THR A 157 -6.71 -20.73 13.08
N SER A 158 -6.45 -20.79 11.78
CA SER A 158 -5.97 -22.01 11.10
C SER A 158 -4.66 -22.55 11.65
N CYS A 159 -3.83 -21.66 12.21
CA CYS A 159 -2.47 -21.93 12.67
C CYS A 159 -1.54 -22.54 11.61
N SER A 160 -1.84 -22.38 10.31
CA SER A 160 -1.02 -22.91 9.22
C SER A 160 0.39 -22.31 9.21
N LYS A 161 1.42 -23.13 8.94
CA LYS A 161 2.80 -22.66 8.70
C LYS A 161 2.96 -22.05 7.30
N CYS A 162 2.05 -22.30 6.37
CA CYS A 162 2.09 -21.68 5.05
C CYS A 162 1.75 -20.19 5.17
N ASN A 163 2.72 -19.33 4.87
CA ASN A 163 2.57 -17.87 4.89
C ASN A 163 2.88 -17.28 3.51
N GLU A 164 2.84 -15.96 3.40
CA GLU A 164 2.99 -15.21 2.16
C GLU A 164 4.31 -15.48 1.42
N ILE A 165 5.35 -15.99 2.10
CA ILE A 165 6.60 -16.40 1.45
C ILE A 165 6.35 -17.51 0.42
N ALA A 166 5.34 -18.37 0.64
CA ALA A 166 4.97 -19.39 -0.33
C ALA A 166 4.59 -18.80 -1.69
N SER A 167 4.04 -17.57 -1.72
CA SER A 167 3.69 -16.87 -2.97
C SER A 167 4.89 -16.55 -3.86
N VAL A 168 6.07 -16.51 -3.27
CA VAL A 168 7.34 -16.18 -3.92
C VAL A 168 8.07 -17.44 -4.40
N THR A 169 7.82 -18.59 -3.76
CA THR A 169 8.58 -19.82 -4.00
C THR A 169 7.80 -20.92 -4.73
N GLU A 170 6.47 -20.85 -4.69
CA GLU A 170 5.56 -21.84 -5.26
C GLU A 170 4.61 -21.20 -6.28
N GLN A 171 4.16 -22.00 -7.25
CA GLN A 171 3.18 -21.58 -8.25
C GLN A 171 1.76 -21.96 -7.83
N ASP A 172 1.59 -23.20 -7.34
CA ASP A 172 0.34 -23.72 -6.81
C ASP A 172 0.27 -23.51 -5.28
N TRP A 173 -0.34 -22.39 -4.91
CA TRP A 173 -0.41 -21.97 -3.52
C TRP A 173 -1.44 -22.76 -2.70
N VAL A 174 -2.47 -23.35 -3.34
CA VAL A 174 -3.43 -24.23 -2.68
C VAL A 174 -2.72 -25.49 -2.22
N LYS A 175 -1.97 -26.12 -3.12
CA LYS A 175 -1.11 -27.27 -2.78
C LYS A 175 -0.09 -26.90 -1.70
N ALA A 176 0.58 -25.77 -1.82
CA ALA A 176 1.54 -25.32 -0.82
C ALA A 176 0.90 -25.17 0.57
N PHE A 177 -0.31 -24.63 0.66
CA PHE A 177 -1.05 -24.52 1.92
C PHE A 177 -1.46 -25.87 2.49
N LEU A 178 -2.08 -26.73 1.67
CA LEU A 178 -2.62 -28.01 2.12
C LEU A 178 -1.54 -29.03 2.50
N LEU A 179 -0.35 -28.94 1.91
CA LEU A 179 0.78 -29.79 2.28
C LEU A 179 1.62 -29.21 3.42
N SER A 180 1.34 -27.97 3.83
CA SER A 180 2.00 -27.37 4.99
C SER A 180 1.36 -27.85 6.29
N ASP A 181 2.19 -28.06 7.30
CA ASP A 181 1.74 -28.42 8.64
C ASP A 181 1.28 -27.17 9.42
N CYS A 182 0.61 -27.37 10.55
CA CYS A 182 0.20 -26.27 11.43
C CYS A 182 1.22 -26.07 12.57
N GLN A 183 1.37 -24.83 13.04
CA GLN A 183 2.16 -24.50 14.23
C GLN A 183 1.48 -24.98 15.50
N TYR A 184 0.16 -24.88 15.52
CA TYR A 184 -0.72 -25.27 16.63
C TYR A 184 -1.98 -25.92 16.05
N GLU A 185 -2.83 -26.44 16.94
CA GLU A 185 -4.13 -26.98 16.53
C GLU A 185 -5.04 -25.86 15.98
N PRO A 186 -5.76 -26.08 14.86
CA PRO A 186 -6.71 -25.10 14.34
C PRO A 186 -7.73 -24.69 15.41
N GLY A 187 -8.01 -23.39 15.52
CA GLY A 187 -8.88 -22.80 16.53
C GLY A 187 -8.19 -22.47 17.85
N SER A 188 -6.98 -22.96 18.11
CA SER A 188 -6.32 -22.78 19.42
C SER A 188 -5.63 -21.43 19.61
N ARG A 189 -5.20 -20.78 18.52
CA ARG A 189 -4.50 -19.49 18.56
C ARG A 189 -4.85 -18.64 17.35
N PHE A 190 -4.77 -17.33 17.55
CA PHE A 190 -4.82 -16.35 16.47
C PHE A 190 -3.43 -16.15 15.86
N ILE A 191 -3.31 -16.38 14.56
CA ILE A 191 -2.11 -16.17 13.77
C ILE A 191 -2.52 -15.48 12.48
N TYR A 192 -2.30 -14.17 12.42
CA TYR A 192 -2.62 -13.40 11.23
C TYR A 192 -1.77 -13.84 10.04
N ASN A 193 -2.45 -14.25 8.96
CA ASN A 193 -1.82 -14.92 7.82
C ASN A 193 -2.67 -14.74 6.56
N SER A 194 -2.12 -14.07 5.53
CA SER A 194 -2.85 -13.81 4.29
C SER A 194 -3.13 -15.06 3.46
N MET A 195 -2.41 -16.17 3.69
CA MET A 195 -2.71 -17.44 3.04
C MET A 195 -4.04 -18.03 3.49
N ASN A 196 -4.56 -17.66 4.67
CA ASN A 196 -5.91 -18.02 5.06
C ASN A 196 -6.94 -17.39 4.14
N THR A 197 -6.77 -16.10 3.85
CA THR A 197 -7.66 -15.37 2.93
C THR A 197 -7.51 -15.85 1.49
N TYR A 198 -6.29 -16.18 1.05
CA TYR A 198 -6.08 -16.81 -0.26
C TYR A 198 -6.87 -18.12 -0.39
N MET A 199 -6.86 -18.98 0.64
CA MET A 199 -7.65 -20.21 0.61
C MET A 199 -9.16 -19.94 0.54
N LEU A 200 -9.67 -18.88 1.20
CA LEU A 200 -11.07 -18.47 1.03
C LEU A 200 -11.36 -18.07 -0.42
N ALA A 201 -10.45 -17.33 -1.06
CA ALA A 201 -10.58 -16.96 -2.47
C ALA A 201 -10.58 -18.21 -3.38
N ALA A 202 -9.61 -19.12 -3.21
CA ALA A 202 -9.54 -20.35 -3.99
C ALA A 202 -10.79 -21.23 -3.83
N ILE A 203 -11.33 -21.36 -2.61
CA ILE A 203 -12.58 -22.09 -2.35
C ILE A 203 -13.74 -21.42 -3.08
N LEU A 204 -13.88 -20.10 -2.96
CA LEU A 204 -14.92 -19.35 -3.66
C LEU A 204 -14.86 -19.58 -5.17
N THR A 205 -13.69 -19.41 -5.79
CA THR A 205 -13.50 -19.67 -7.22
C THR A 205 -13.87 -21.11 -7.60
N LYS A 206 -13.52 -22.09 -6.77
CA LYS A 206 -13.84 -23.50 -6.99
C LYS A 206 -15.36 -23.77 -6.93
N VAL A 207 -16.07 -23.21 -5.95
CA VAL A 207 -17.51 -23.48 -5.76
C VAL A 207 -18.41 -22.66 -6.69
N THR A 208 -18.01 -21.44 -7.05
CA THR A 208 -18.80 -20.56 -7.93
C THR A 208 -18.47 -20.79 -9.40
N GLY A 209 -17.28 -21.29 -9.72
CA GLY A 209 -16.78 -21.43 -11.09
C GLY A 209 -16.42 -20.10 -11.76
N CYS A 210 -16.39 -19.00 -11.01
CA CYS A 210 -16.01 -17.67 -11.51
C CYS A 210 -14.98 -17.00 -10.59
N SER A 211 -14.37 -15.92 -11.10
CA SER A 211 -13.43 -15.11 -10.32
C SER A 211 -14.13 -14.42 -9.13
N LEU A 212 -13.39 -14.01 -8.10
CA LEU A 212 -13.98 -13.25 -6.98
C LEU A 212 -14.54 -11.92 -7.46
N VAL A 213 -13.82 -11.27 -8.36
CA VAL A 213 -14.23 -10.00 -8.96
C VAL A 213 -15.56 -10.16 -9.69
N ASP A 214 -15.70 -11.19 -10.54
CA ASP A 214 -16.94 -11.47 -11.26
C ASP A 214 -18.07 -11.89 -10.32
N TYR A 215 -17.77 -12.69 -9.31
CA TYR A 215 -18.77 -13.13 -8.32
C TYR A 215 -19.37 -11.94 -7.55
N LEU A 216 -18.54 -10.97 -7.15
CA LEU A 216 -18.95 -9.78 -6.41
C LEU A 216 -19.49 -8.65 -7.29
N LYS A 217 -19.25 -8.69 -8.61
CA LYS A 217 -19.63 -7.63 -9.54
C LYS A 217 -21.08 -7.17 -9.36
N ASP A 218 -22.03 -8.07 -9.57
CA ASP A 218 -23.46 -7.71 -9.52
C ASP A 218 -24.03 -7.68 -8.09
N ARG A 219 -23.37 -8.38 -7.16
CA ARG A 219 -23.81 -8.52 -5.77
C ARG A 219 -23.43 -7.32 -4.90
N LEU A 220 -22.27 -6.73 -5.17
CA LEU A 220 -21.63 -5.74 -4.31
C LEU A 220 -21.15 -4.53 -5.10
N PHE A 221 -20.29 -4.72 -6.11
CA PHE A 221 -19.61 -3.59 -6.73
C PHE A 221 -20.57 -2.69 -7.53
N THR A 222 -21.36 -3.27 -8.43
CA THR A 222 -22.35 -2.53 -9.22
C THR A 222 -23.39 -1.82 -8.34
N PRO A 223 -24.02 -2.47 -7.33
CA PRO A 223 -24.94 -1.77 -6.42
C PRO A 223 -24.32 -0.62 -5.62
N LEU A 224 -23.03 -0.71 -5.28
CA LEU A 224 -22.29 0.37 -4.63
C LEU A 224 -21.82 1.44 -5.64
N GLY A 225 -21.94 1.22 -6.95
CA GLY A 225 -21.39 2.08 -7.99
C GLY A 225 -19.86 2.09 -7.98
N ILE A 226 -19.25 0.94 -7.75
CA ILE A 226 -17.80 0.68 -7.81
C ILE A 226 -17.53 -0.01 -9.16
N HIS A 227 -16.81 0.67 -10.05
CA HIS A 227 -16.63 0.26 -11.45
C HIS A 227 -15.16 0.15 -11.87
N GLN A 228 -14.23 0.49 -10.97
CA GLN A 228 -12.80 0.35 -11.16
C GLN A 228 -12.27 -0.60 -10.09
N VAL A 229 -12.13 -1.86 -10.47
CA VAL A 229 -11.65 -2.93 -9.61
C VAL A 229 -10.57 -3.68 -10.36
N GLU A 230 -9.38 -3.78 -9.79
CA GLU A 230 -8.30 -4.61 -10.31
C GLU A 230 -7.77 -5.44 -9.15
N TRP A 231 -7.79 -6.76 -9.30
CA TRP A 231 -7.30 -7.69 -8.28
C TRP A 231 -6.27 -8.62 -8.88
N GLU A 232 -5.05 -8.51 -8.39
CA GLU A 232 -3.93 -9.35 -8.82
C GLU A 232 -4.22 -10.84 -8.62
N VAL A 233 -3.77 -11.64 -9.57
CA VAL A 233 -3.89 -13.10 -9.53
C VAL A 233 -2.55 -13.77 -9.18
N CYS A 234 -2.64 -14.97 -8.63
CA CYS A 234 -1.50 -15.87 -8.53
C CYS A 234 -1.22 -16.55 -9.89
N PRO A 235 -0.11 -17.28 -10.03
CA PRO A 235 0.20 -17.96 -11.29
C PRO A 235 -0.81 -19.01 -11.76
N MET A 236 -1.68 -19.48 -10.86
CA MET A 236 -2.81 -20.36 -11.19
C MET A 236 -4.07 -19.61 -11.64
N GLY A 237 -4.01 -18.28 -11.79
CA GLY A 237 -5.13 -17.43 -12.21
C GLY A 237 -6.17 -17.15 -11.13
N ILE A 238 -5.86 -17.42 -9.85
CA ILE A 238 -6.78 -17.18 -8.72
C ILE A 238 -6.42 -15.83 -8.09
N GLU A 239 -7.40 -14.96 -7.82
CA GLU A 239 -7.13 -13.71 -7.10
C GLU A 239 -6.46 -13.97 -5.75
N ARG A 240 -5.50 -13.12 -5.41
CA ARG A 240 -4.70 -13.27 -4.19
C ARG A 240 -5.56 -13.21 -2.91
N GLY A 241 -6.69 -12.48 -2.93
CA GLY A 241 -7.67 -12.40 -1.84
C GLY A 241 -7.20 -11.63 -0.59
N GLY A 242 -6.03 -11.95 -0.06
CA GLY A 242 -5.47 -11.31 1.12
C GLY A 242 -4.71 -10.00 0.86
N TRP A 243 -4.36 -9.73 -0.39
CA TRP A 243 -3.70 -8.51 -0.88
C TRP A 243 -3.93 -8.36 -2.40
N GLY A 244 -3.31 -7.36 -3.03
CA GLY A 244 -3.32 -7.19 -4.49
C GLY A 244 -4.57 -6.52 -5.08
N LEU A 245 -5.53 -6.10 -4.24
CA LEU A 245 -6.70 -5.34 -4.69
C LEU A 245 -6.39 -3.85 -4.78
N HIS A 246 -6.67 -3.26 -5.93
CA HIS A 246 -6.58 -1.83 -6.19
C HIS A 246 -7.97 -1.20 -6.15
N PHE A 247 -8.18 -0.26 -5.24
CA PHE A 247 -9.44 0.49 -5.09
C PHE A 247 -9.17 2.00 -5.02
N SER A 248 -10.16 2.78 -5.44
CA SER A 248 -10.21 4.20 -5.09
C SER A 248 -10.55 4.39 -3.61
N LEU A 249 -10.19 5.54 -3.05
CA LEU A 249 -10.56 5.91 -1.68
C LEU A 249 -12.09 5.98 -1.49
N GLU A 250 -12.82 6.37 -2.54
CA GLU A 250 -14.28 6.38 -2.52
C GLU A 250 -14.86 4.96 -2.48
N SER A 251 -14.27 4.01 -3.22
CA SER A 251 -14.64 2.59 -3.15
C SER A 251 -14.40 2.04 -1.74
N MET A 252 -13.26 2.37 -1.11
CA MET A 252 -12.99 2.01 0.29
C MET A 252 -14.05 2.59 1.25
N LEU A 253 -14.42 3.87 1.07
CA LEU A 253 -15.45 4.54 1.86
C LEU A 253 -16.81 3.87 1.73
N LYS A 254 -17.22 3.49 0.51
CA LYS A 254 -18.48 2.80 0.23
C LYS A 254 -18.54 1.40 0.86
N ILE A 255 -17.43 0.66 0.88
CA ILE A 255 -17.34 -0.61 1.61
C ILE A 255 -17.53 -0.38 3.12
N GLY A 256 -16.94 0.69 3.66
CA GLY A 256 -17.15 1.09 5.05
C GLY A 256 -18.62 1.38 5.35
N ILE A 257 -19.28 2.17 4.51
CA ILE A 257 -20.72 2.49 4.64
C ILE A 257 -21.58 1.23 4.55
N PHE A 258 -21.30 0.33 3.60
CA PHE A 258 -22.00 -0.95 3.47
C PHE A 258 -21.89 -1.81 4.74
N LEU A 259 -20.70 -1.91 5.33
CA LEU A 259 -20.48 -2.69 6.55
C LEU A 259 -21.11 -2.03 7.77
N GLU A 260 -20.97 -0.71 7.89
CA GLU A 260 -21.57 0.12 8.93
C GLU A 260 -23.10 -0.05 8.94
N ASN A 261 -23.73 -0.01 7.77
CA ASN A 261 -25.17 -0.16 7.58
C ASN A 261 -25.64 -1.62 7.41
N ASP A 262 -24.96 -2.58 8.05
CA ASP A 262 -25.34 -4.00 8.09
C ASP A 262 -25.67 -4.63 6.70
N GLY A 263 -24.96 -4.21 5.66
CA GLY A 263 -25.12 -4.74 4.30
C GLY A 263 -26.16 -4.01 3.44
N ALA A 264 -26.66 -2.87 3.89
CA ALA A 264 -27.54 -2.00 3.11
C ALA A 264 -26.77 -0.83 2.48
N TYR A 265 -27.21 -0.42 1.29
CA TYR A 265 -26.69 0.75 0.59
C TYR A 265 -27.72 1.29 -0.41
N GLY A 266 -27.85 2.60 -0.55
CA GLY A 266 -28.73 3.23 -1.54
C GLY A 266 -30.21 2.87 -1.34
N GLY A 267 -30.62 2.68 -0.09
CA GLY A 267 -31.97 2.24 0.27
C GLY A 267 -32.30 0.78 -0.08
N ARG A 268 -31.30 -0.04 -0.43
CA ARG A 268 -31.47 -1.48 -0.72
C ARG A 268 -30.66 -2.32 0.26
N GLN A 269 -31.26 -3.41 0.75
CA GLN A 269 -30.55 -4.44 1.49
C GLN A 269 -29.90 -5.40 0.48
N LEU A 270 -28.57 -5.41 0.39
CA LEU A 270 -27.87 -6.25 -0.59
C LEU A 270 -27.64 -7.67 -0.06
N ILE A 271 -27.45 -7.82 1.24
CA ILE A 271 -27.31 -9.11 1.95
C ILE A 271 -28.05 -9.04 3.29
N ARG A 272 -28.59 -10.15 3.80
CA ARG A 272 -29.32 -10.14 5.08
C ARG A 272 -28.42 -9.62 6.22
N PRO A 273 -28.89 -8.68 7.09
CA PRO A 273 -28.10 -8.08 8.15
C PRO A 273 -27.37 -9.06 9.07
N THR A 274 -27.95 -10.24 9.31
CA THR A 274 -27.35 -11.24 10.18
C THR A 274 -25.96 -11.68 9.73
N PHE A 275 -25.69 -11.73 8.42
CA PHE A 275 -24.38 -12.16 7.91
C PHE A 275 -23.32 -11.11 8.16
N ILE A 276 -23.64 -9.82 7.95
CA ILE A 276 -22.71 -8.72 8.23
C ILE A 276 -22.50 -8.54 9.75
N ARG A 277 -23.54 -8.71 10.57
CA ARG A 277 -23.38 -8.73 12.04
C ARG A 277 -22.56 -9.91 12.52
N GLU A 278 -22.69 -11.08 11.88
CA GLU A 278 -21.83 -12.24 12.20
C GLU A 278 -20.37 -11.92 11.86
N MET A 279 -20.09 -11.31 10.70
CA MET A 279 -18.73 -10.89 10.34
C MET A 279 -18.10 -9.93 11.36
N LYS A 280 -18.90 -9.00 11.90
CA LYS A 280 -18.45 -7.96 12.85
C LYS A 280 -18.47 -8.42 14.31
N ARG A 281 -18.91 -9.65 14.60
CA ARG A 281 -18.87 -10.17 15.97
C ARG A 281 -17.42 -10.44 16.36
N THR A 282 -17.05 -10.09 17.59
CA THR A 282 -15.75 -10.49 18.14
C THR A 282 -15.70 -12.01 18.31
N ASN A 283 -14.93 -12.68 17.45
CA ASN A 283 -14.70 -14.12 17.49
C ASN A 283 -13.40 -14.49 18.22
N VAL A 284 -12.43 -13.58 18.19
CA VAL A 284 -11.14 -13.70 18.85
C VAL A 284 -10.89 -12.44 19.65
N GLU A 285 -10.64 -12.58 20.94
CA GLU A 285 -10.24 -11.47 21.80
C GLU A 285 -8.73 -11.19 21.66
N GLN A 286 -8.36 -9.92 21.73
CA GLN A 286 -6.96 -9.46 21.66
C GLN A 286 -6.67 -8.54 22.83
N ASN A 287 -5.41 -8.53 23.27
CA ASN A 287 -4.97 -7.58 24.29
C ASN A 287 -4.83 -6.17 23.68
N ALA A 288 -5.45 -5.19 24.32
CA ALA A 288 -5.57 -3.82 23.82
C ALA A 288 -4.24 -3.04 23.69
N ASP A 289 -3.12 -3.60 24.14
CA ASP A 289 -1.80 -2.96 24.12
C ASP A 289 -1.35 -2.56 22.71
N ALA A 290 -1.87 -3.23 21.66
CA ALA A 290 -1.60 -2.92 20.25
C ALA A 290 -2.79 -2.23 19.53
N LEU A 291 -3.66 -1.52 20.26
CA LEU A 291 -4.92 -0.92 19.78
C LEU A 291 -5.95 -1.88 19.17
N SER A 292 -5.65 -3.16 19.01
CA SER A 292 -6.64 -4.17 18.65
C SER A 292 -7.25 -4.77 19.91
N THR A 293 -8.57 -4.74 20.02
CA THR A 293 -9.31 -5.38 21.12
C THR A 293 -9.93 -6.72 20.71
N GLY A 294 -9.89 -7.05 19.43
CA GLY A 294 -10.41 -8.31 18.92
C GLY A 294 -10.41 -8.39 17.39
N TYR A 295 -10.87 -9.55 16.91
CA TYR A 295 -10.99 -9.86 15.50
C TYR A 295 -12.28 -10.64 15.21
N GLY A 296 -12.97 -10.27 14.13
CA GLY A 296 -14.14 -10.95 13.58
C GLY A 296 -13.80 -11.78 12.34
N TYR A 297 -14.70 -11.83 11.36
CA TYR A 297 -14.40 -12.42 10.06
C TYR A 297 -13.68 -11.43 9.17
N GLN A 298 -12.35 -11.51 9.18
CA GLN A 298 -11.46 -10.65 8.41
C GLN A 298 -11.60 -9.15 8.74
N ILE A 299 -11.98 -8.81 9.97
CA ILE A 299 -12.27 -7.44 10.44
C ILE A 299 -11.61 -7.22 11.81
N TRP A 300 -10.99 -6.05 12.00
CA TRP A 300 -10.37 -5.65 13.26
C TRP A 300 -11.34 -4.89 14.16
N HIS A 301 -11.28 -5.15 15.47
CA HIS A 301 -11.92 -4.31 16.48
C HIS A 301 -10.91 -3.42 17.17
N LEU A 302 -11.32 -2.18 17.38
CA LEU A 302 -10.58 -1.14 18.06
C LEU A 302 -11.29 -0.77 19.39
N PRO A 303 -10.60 -0.07 20.30
CA PRO A 303 -11.22 0.52 21.47
C PRO A 303 -12.47 1.34 21.15
N LYS A 304 -13.34 1.50 22.16
CA LYS A 304 -14.56 2.31 22.06
C LYS A 304 -15.55 1.81 21.00
N HIS A 305 -15.54 0.51 20.71
CA HIS A 305 -16.46 -0.17 19.78
C HIS A 305 -16.29 0.27 18.32
N LEU A 306 -15.13 0.80 17.95
CA LEU A 306 -14.81 1.10 16.57
C LEU A 306 -14.38 -0.17 15.84
N THR A 307 -14.67 -0.22 14.54
CA THR A 307 -14.32 -1.34 13.67
C THR A 307 -13.42 -0.86 12.55
N MET A 308 -12.45 -1.68 12.14
CA MET A 308 -11.45 -1.31 11.14
C MET A 308 -11.16 -2.41 10.11
N LEU A 309 -11.06 -1.99 8.86
CA LEU A 309 -10.39 -2.73 7.79
C LEU A 309 -8.96 -2.21 7.70
N SER A 310 -7.98 -3.11 7.77
CA SER A 310 -6.57 -2.72 7.95
C SER A 310 -5.67 -3.28 6.86
N GLY A 311 -5.06 -2.38 6.11
CA GLY A 311 -3.97 -2.62 5.19
C GLY A 311 -2.68 -1.97 5.66
N MET A 312 -1.55 -2.54 5.26
CA MET A 312 -0.22 -2.10 5.66
C MET A 312 0.00 -0.62 5.35
N PHE A 313 0.67 0.09 6.26
CA PHE A 313 1.07 1.49 6.13
C PHE A 313 -0.07 2.50 6.05
N GLY A 314 -1.22 2.21 6.66
CA GLY A 314 -2.28 3.21 6.79
C GLY A 314 -3.36 3.14 5.71
N GLN A 315 -3.51 2.00 5.01
CA GLN A 315 -4.66 1.80 4.13
C GLN A 315 -5.83 1.33 5.00
N HIS A 316 -6.64 2.26 5.51
CA HIS A 316 -7.62 1.95 6.55
C HIS A 316 -9.02 2.40 6.17
N VAL A 317 -10.01 1.65 6.64
CA VAL A 317 -11.40 2.11 6.74
C VAL A 317 -11.83 1.88 8.18
N ILE A 318 -12.12 2.95 8.91
CA ILE A 318 -12.57 2.90 10.31
C ILE A 318 -14.00 3.41 10.35
N PHE A 319 -14.89 2.69 11.04
CA PHE A 319 -16.28 3.09 11.18
C PHE A 319 -16.84 2.91 12.59
N ASP A 320 -17.79 3.79 12.92
CA ASP A 320 -18.63 3.76 14.12
C ASP A 320 -20.09 3.56 13.70
N GLU A 321 -20.65 2.39 14.00
CA GLU A 321 -22.03 2.03 13.70
C GLU A 321 -23.05 2.86 14.47
N LYS A 322 -22.75 3.20 15.73
CA LYS A 322 -23.68 3.94 16.58
C LYS A 322 -23.84 5.37 16.07
N ARG A 323 -22.75 5.94 15.55
CA ARG A 323 -22.71 7.34 15.12
C ARG A 323 -22.79 7.50 13.60
N HIS A 324 -22.85 6.39 12.86
CA HIS A 324 -22.86 6.29 11.41
C HIS A 324 -21.69 7.03 10.75
N LEU A 325 -20.50 7.02 11.36
CA LEU A 325 -19.33 7.76 10.87
C LEU A 325 -18.33 6.79 10.24
N VAL A 326 -17.89 7.08 9.03
CA VAL A 326 -16.90 6.28 8.30
C VAL A 326 -15.75 7.17 7.85
N VAL A 327 -14.52 6.74 8.12
CA VAL A 327 -13.27 7.39 7.70
C VAL A 327 -12.44 6.41 6.89
N ALA A 328 -12.20 6.71 5.61
CA ALA A 328 -11.31 5.95 4.74
C ALA A 328 -10.02 6.74 4.52
N MET A 329 -8.87 6.05 4.50
CA MET A 329 -7.54 6.67 4.40
C MET A 329 -6.59 5.83 3.56
N ASN A 330 -5.69 6.53 2.85
CA ASN A 330 -4.46 5.98 2.29
C ASN A 330 -3.27 6.79 2.80
N ALA A 331 -2.17 6.12 3.13
CA ALA A 331 -1.00 6.75 3.75
C ALA A 331 0.31 5.93 3.58
N HIS A 332 1.39 6.43 4.18
CA HIS A 332 2.63 5.70 4.49
C HIS A 332 2.94 5.76 6.00
N SER A 333 1.99 5.34 6.84
CA SER A 333 2.12 5.48 8.30
C SER A 333 3.40 4.85 8.86
N ASP A 334 3.88 5.40 9.97
CA ASP A 334 5.01 4.95 10.79
C ASP A 334 5.03 3.46 11.17
N LYS A 335 3.85 2.82 11.24
CA LYS A 335 3.68 1.43 11.65
C LYS A 335 2.96 0.61 10.58
N MET A 336 3.35 -0.66 10.48
CA MET A 336 2.72 -1.59 9.52
C MET A 336 1.28 -1.95 9.89
N PHE A 337 0.97 -1.97 11.19
CA PHE A 337 -0.24 -2.53 11.78
C PHE A 337 -1.02 -1.47 12.61
N PRO A 338 -2.22 -1.79 13.14
CA PRO A 338 -3.17 -0.82 13.69
C PRO A 338 -2.64 0.14 14.76
N ASP A 339 -1.57 -0.21 15.47
CA ASP A 339 -0.97 0.66 16.48
C ASP A 339 -0.11 1.77 15.86
N SER A 340 -0.76 2.73 15.20
CA SER A 340 -0.11 3.88 14.57
C SER A 340 -0.61 5.20 15.11
N VAL A 341 0.20 6.26 14.98
CA VAL A 341 -0.22 7.62 15.35
C VAL A 341 -1.47 8.05 14.56
N LEU A 342 -1.58 7.62 13.29
CA LEU A 342 -2.74 7.88 12.45
C LEU A 342 -4.01 7.28 13.05
N VAL A 343 -4.01 5.99 13.41
CA VAL A 343 -5.18 5.30 13.96
C VAL A 343 -5.59 5.89 15.31
N ARG A 344 -4.63 6.20 16.20
CA ARG A 344 -4.92 6.83 17.50
C ARG A 344 -5.67 8.16 17.34
N LYS A 345 -5.18 9.04 16.47
CA LYS A 345 -5.84 10.33 16.19
C LYS A 345 -7.24 10.17 15.60
N VAL A 346 -7.47 9.14 14.79
CA VAL A 346 -8.79 8.84 14.24
C VAL A 346 -9.73 8.34 15.33
N ILE A 347 -9.27 7.45 16.21
CA ILE A 347 -10.06 6.99 17.36
C ILE A 347 -10.46 8.19 18.24
N ASP A 348 -9.52 9.06 18.58
CA ASP A 348 -9.79 10.26 19.39
C ASP A 348 -10.84 11.16 18.72
N TYR A 349 -10.70 11.40 17.42
CA TYR A 349 -11.67 12.18 16.65
C TYR A 349 -13.06 11.54 16.63
N MET A 350 -13.16 10.26 16.30
CA MET A 350 -14.45 9.56 16.17
C MET A 350 -15.16 9.33 17.51
N THR A 351 -14.43 9.41 18.63
CA THR A 351 -14.97 9.15 19.96
C THR A 351 -15.23 10.40 20.78
N ASP A 352 -14.76 11.57 20.32
CA ASP A 352 -15.09 12.88 20.90
C ASP A 352 -16.55 13.24 20.61
N ASP A 353 -17.41 13.17 21.64
CA ASP A 353 -18.84 13.50 21.51
C ASP A 353 -19.05 14.93 20.99
N ALA A 354 -18.12 15.86 21.22
CA ALA A 354 -18.23 17.24 20.74
C ALA A 354 -18.27 17.34 19.20
N ILE A 355 -17.79 16.34 18.46
CA ILE A 355 -17.85 16.39 16.99
C ILE A 355 -19.27 16.19 16.45
N TYR A 356 -20.19 15.67 17.27
CA TYR A 356 -21.57 15.34 16.89
C TYR A 356 -22.59 16.40 17.35
N HIS A 357 -22.11 17.49 17.96
CA HIS A 357 -22.95 18.58 18.46
C HIS A 357 -22.61 19.88 17.70
N VAL A 358 -23.64 20.50 17.12
CA VAL A 358 -23.51 21.78 16.41
C VAL A 358 -24.33 22.84 17.14
N ASP A 359 -23.64 23.72 17.87
CA ASP A 359 -24.30 24.68 18.76
C ASP A 359 -24.69 26.00 18.06
N ASN A 360 -23.97 26.39 17.00
CA ASN A 360 -24.18 27.68 16.32
C ASN A 360 -24.07 27.56 14.80
N ILE A 361 -25.19 27.71 14.09
CA ILE A 361 -25.30 27.55 12.64
C ILE A 361 -24.36 28.48 11.88
N TRP A 362 -24.29 29.76 12.25
CA TRP A 362 -23.49 30.74 11.51
C TRP A 362 -21.99 30.48 11.66
N LYS A 363 -21.54 30.21 12.89
CA LYS A 363 -20.15 29.80 13.17
C LYS A 363 -19.81 28.52 12.43
N GLU A 364 -20.75 27.58 12.37
CA GLU A 364 -20.57 26.30 11.70
C GLU A 364 -20.44 26.44 10.18
N GLN A 365 -21.26 27.26 9.52
CA GLN A 365 -21.11 27.54 8.09
C GLN A 365 -19.74 28.13 7.76
N ASN A 366 -19.23 29.03 8.62
CA ASN A 366 -17.90 29.59 8.44
C ASN A 366 -16.78 28.56 8.67
N ASN A 367 -16.94 27.69 9.68
CA ASN A 367 -16.01 26.58 9.92
C ASN A 367 -16.01 25.59 8.74
N TYR A 368 -17.17 25.26 8.18
CA TYR A 368 -17.29 24.39 7.02
C TYR A 368 -16.58 24.97 5.79
N ARG A 369 -16.74 26.28 5.52
CA ARG A 369 -15.99 26.94 4.44
C ARG A 369 -14.48 26.83 4.64
N ARG A 370 -14.00 27.03 5.87
CA ARG A 370 -12.58 26.88 6.22
C ARG A 370 -12.08 25.45 6.07
N LEU A 371 -12.89 24.47 6.48
CA LEU A 371 -12.62 23.04 6.30
C LEU A 371 -12.42 22.71 4.81
N MET A 372 -13.36 23.14 3.95
CA MET A 372 -13.27 22.90 2.52
C MET A 372 -12.08 23.61 1.86
N GLN A 373 -11.75 24.82 2.28
CA GLN A 373 -10.53 25.52 1.81
C GLN A 373 -9.26 24.77 2.21
N TYR A 374 -9.22 24.21 3.42
CA TYR A 374 -8.09 23.40 3.89
C TYR A 374 -7.95 22.12 3.07
N MET A 375 -9.06 21.44 2.77
CA MET A 375 -9.08 20.28 1.86
C MET A 375 -8.59 20.64 0.45
N LEU A 376 -9.01 21.77 -0.10
CA LEU A 376 -8.53 22.24 -1.41
C LEU A 376 -7.02 22.53 -1.39
N ALA A 377 -6.49 23.10 -0.30
CA ALA A 377 -5.05 23.30 -0.13
C ALA A 377 -4.29 21.97 -0.10
N PHE A 378 -4.81 20.97 0.61
CA PHE A 378 -4.27 19.60 0.64
C PHE A 378 -4.24 18.99 -0.76
N GLN A 379 -5.35 19.11 -1.51
CA GLN A 379 -5.47 18.60 -2.89
C GLN A 379 -4.55 19.29 -3.90
N LYS A 380 -4.20 20.55 -3.65
CA LYS A 380 -3.21 21.28 -4.46
C LYS A 380 -1.76 21.00 -4.05
N GLY A 381 -1.53 20.26 -2.96
CA GLY A 381 -0.20 20.02 -2.42
C GLY A 381 0.47 21.25 -1.81
N TYR A 382 -0.32 22.25 -1.39
CA TYR A 382 0.19 23.47 -0.75
C TYR A 382 0.68 23.22 0.69
N SER A 383 1.51 24.13 1.22
CA SER A 383 2.09 24.01 2.57
C SER A 383 1.05 24.21 3.68
N LEU A 384 0.67 23.15 4.37
CA LEU A 384 -0.42 23.21 5.36
C LEU A 384 -0.01 23.72 6.75
N LYS A 385 1.29 23.69 7.10
CA LYS A 385 1.79 24.03 8.44
C LYS A 385 1.50 25.49 8.83
N GLU A 386 1.49 26.37 7.85
CA GLU A 386 1.38 27.83 8.06
C GLU A 386 0.03 28.39 7.63
N TYR A 387 -0.95 27.53 7.28
CA TYR A 387 -2.26 27.98 6.82
C TYR A 387 -3.03 28.73 7.92
N SER A 388 -2.85 30.05 7.91
CA SER A 388 -3.53 30.97 8.81
C SER A 388 -4.98 31.11 8.37
N THR A 389 -5.89 30.65 9.23
CA THR A 389 -7.33 30.78 8.98
C THR A 389 -7.82 32.23 8.94
N ARG A 390 -6.96 33.22 9.28
CA ARG A 390 -7.25 34.66 9.22
C ARG A 390 -6.96 35.27 7.84
N GLN A 391 -6.11 34.64 7.02
CA GLN A 391 -5.82 35.11 5.67
C GLN A 391 -6.92 34.63 4.71
N PRO A 392 -7.42 35.50 3.80
CA PRO A 392 -8.29 35.06 2.72
C PRO A 392 -7.64 33.98 1.86
N TYR A 393 -8.35 32.87 1.61
CA TYR A 393 -7.83 31.70 0.86
C TYR A 393 -7.26 32.05 -0.52
N LEU A 394 -7.83 33.06 -1.21
CA LEU A 394 -7.32 33.52 -2.50
C LEU A 394 -5.93 34.15 -2.41
N LEU A 395 -5.65 34.90 -1.34
CA LEU A 395 -4.33 35.48 -1.10
C LEU A 395 -3.31 34.39 -0.78
N TYR A 396 -3.71 33.43 0.06
CA TYR A 396 -2.91 32.24 0.34
C TYR A 396 -2.56 31.45 -0.93
N CYS A 397 -3.53 31.23 -1.84
CA CYS A 397 -3.25 30.57 -3.13
C CYS A 397 -2.18 31.33 -3.95
N LYS A 398 -2.30 32.65 -4.05
CA LYS A 398 -1.33 33.49 -4.80
C LYS A 398 0.07 33.45 -4.22
N GLU A 399 0.17 33.39 -2.89
CA GLU A 399 1.43 33.25 -2.16
C GLU A 399 2.08 31.89 -2.44
N GLN A 400 1.32 30.80 -2.32
CA GLN A 400 1.79 29.45 -2.65
C GLN A 400 2.23 29.31 -4.12
N GLU A 401 1.48 29.90 -5.06
CA GLU A 401 1.86 29.94 -6.48
C GLU A 401 3.14 30.74 -6.73
N ARG A 402 3.38 31.80 -5.96
CA ARG A 402 4.62 32.59 -6.02
C ARG A 402 5.80 31.78 -5.49
N GLU A 403 5.65 31.14 -4.33
CA GLU A 403 6.67 30.25 -3.76
C GLU A 403 7.04 29.11 -4.69
N HIS A 404 6.04 28.48 -5.31
CA HIS A 404 6.24 27.44 -6.30
C HIS A 404 7.09 27.95 -7.49
N ARG A 405 6.73 29.10 -8.08
CA ARG A 405 7.52 29.69 -9.18
C ARG A 405 8.97 29.97 -8.80
N MET A 406 9.20 30.45 -7.57
CA MET A 406 10.57 30.68 -7.06
C MET A 406 11.34 29.37 -6.92
N ARG A 407 10.74 28.32 -6.35
CA ARG A 407 11.36 26.99 -6.22
C ARG A 407 11.61 26.34 -7.58
N GLU A 408 10.65 26.40 -8.49
CA GLU A 408 10.79 25.92 -9.87
C GLU A 408 12.02 26.56 -10.54
N GLN A 409 12.18 27.88 -10.44
CA GLN A 409 13.34 28.58 -10.99
C GLN A 409 14.66 28.12 -10.33
N GLN A 410 14.70 28.02 -9.00
CA GLN A 410 15.88 27.52 -8.27
C GLN A 410 16.28 26.12 -8.72
N VAL A 411 15.31 25.21 -8.87
CA VAL A 411 15.55 23.86 -9.39
C VAL A 411 16.15 23.92 -10.79
N LEU A 412 15.56 24.69 -11.69
CA LEU A 412 16.05 24.81 -13.07
C LEU A 412 17.47 25.38 -13.14
N GLU A 413 17.82 26.29 -12.22
CA GLU A 413 19.18 26.83 -12.09
C GLU A 413 20.16 25.77 -11.58
N LEU A 414 19.84 25.05 -10.50
CA LEU A 414 20.64 23.94 -9.98
C LEU A 414 20.82 22.81 -11.00
N CYS A 415 19.79 22.55 -11.80
CA CYS A 415 19.81 21.56 -12.87
C CYS A 415 20.86 21.86 -13.96
N ASN A 416 21.31 23.11 -14.12
CA ASN A 416 22.39 23.44 -15.05
C ASN A 416 23.70 22.73 -14.71
N VAL A 417 23.92 22.41 -13.43
CA VAL A 417 25.11 21.67 -12.99
C VAL A 417 25.16 20.28 -13.64
N PHE A 418 24.00 19.69 -13.90
CA PHE A 418 23.83 18.34 -14.45
C PHE A 418 23.67 18.30 -15.97
N ASP A 419 23.25 19.40 -16.61
CA ASP A 419 22.84 19.38 -18.02
C ASP A 419 23.95 18.90 -18.95
N ARG A 420 23.65 17.87 -19.74
CA ARG A 420 24.57 17.22 -20.70
C ARG A 420 25.83 16.68 -20.06
N LYS A 421 25.84 16.41 -18.76
CA LYS A 421 26.94 15.71 -18.08
C LYS A 421 26.54 14.27 -17.76
N ARG A 422 27.55 13.40 -17.74
CA ARG A 422 27.42 12.02 -17.30
C ARG A 422 27.95 11.91 -15.87
N LEU A 423 27.11 11.42 -14.98
CA LEU A 423 27.45 11.15 -13.60
C LEU A 423 27.72 9.64 -13.46
N HIS A 424 28.95 9.27 -13.13
CA HIS A 424 29.36 7.88 -12.93
C HIS A 424 29.41 7.55 -11.45
N VAL A 425 28.75 6.47 -11.02
CA VAL A 425 28.76 6.03 -9.63
C VAL A 425 30.02 5.20 -9.36
N ASN A 426 30.82 5.59 -8.37
CA ASN A 426 32.12 5.00 -8.07
C ASN A 426 31.98 3.78 -7.14
N GLY A 427 32.59 2.65 -7.50
CA GLY A 427 32.89 1.52 -6.61
C GLY A 427 31.70 0.72 -6.07
N ALA A 428 30.47 1.25 -6.13
CA ALA A 428 29.23 0.60 -5.71
C ALA A 428 28.05 1.11 -6.56
N THR A 429 27.08 0.25 -6.84
CA THR A 429 25.81 0.63 -7.49
C THR A 429 24.69 0.78 -6.46
N PHE A 430 23.68 1.56 -6.78
CA PHE A 430 22.43 1.63 -6.01
C PHE A 430 21.26 1.12 -6.86
N LYS A 431 20.17 0.70 -6.23
CA LYS A 431 19.01 0.16 -6.95
C LYS A 431 18.06 1.28 -7.35
N LEU A 432 17.58 1.29 -8.58
CA LEU A 432 16.60 2.30 -9.02
C LEU A 432 15.23 2.08 -8.37
N PHE A 433 14.76 0.83 -8.36
CA PHE A 433 13.44 0.47 -7.85
C PHE A 433 13.48 0.19 -6.33
N PRO A 434 12.47 0.63 -5.57
CA PRO A 434 12.27 0.24 -4.18
C PRO A 434 12.27 -1.28 -3.97
N TYR A 435 12.68 -1.72 -2.79
CA TYR A 435 12.72 -3.15 -2.43
C TYR A 435 11.33 -3.79 -2.39
N MET A 436 10.32 -3.07 -1.90
CA MET A 436 8.93 -3.56 -1.87
C MET A 436 8.40 -3.86 -3.29
N LEU A 437 8.79 -3.07 -4.29
CA LEU A 437 8.44 -3.35 -5.69
C LEU A 437 9.11 -4.62 -6.21
N GLN A 438 10.37 -4.85 -5.85
CA GLN A 438 11.10 -6.07 -6.23
C GLN A 438 10.48 -7.31 -5.57
N GLY A 439 10.19 -7.24 -4.27
CA GLY A 439 9.73 -8.40 -3.49
C GLY A 439 8.27 -8.80 -3.73
N MET A 440 7.37 -7.82 -3.91
CA MET A 440 5.93 -8.10 -4.02
C MET A 440 5.40 -8.10 -5.47
N TYR A 441 6.07 -7.37 -6.37
CA TYR A 441 5.61 -7.15 -7.75
C TYR A 441 6.65 -7.58 -8.79
N GLN A 442 7.65 -8.37 -8.37
CA GLN A 442 8.61 -9.04 -9.25
C GLN A 442 9.43 -8.10 -10.15
N TYR A 443 9.56 -6.82 -9.78
CA TYR A 443 10.44 -5.89 -10.50
C TYR A 443 11.90 -6.35 -10.39
N PRO A 444 12.63 -6.49 -11.51
CA PRO A 444 14.00 -6.95 -11.47
C PRO A 444 14.92 -5.89 -10.84
N PRO A 445 16.03 -6.30 -10.18
CA PRO A 445 17.01 -5.36 -9.68
C PRO A 445 17.60 -4.51 -10.82
N PHE A 446 17.53 -3.18 -10.68
CA PHE A 446 18.15 -2.25 -11.62
C PHE A 446 19.29 -1.50 -10.92
N HIS A 447 20.50 -2.05 -11.03
CA HIS A 447 21.72 -1.48 -10.45
C HIS A 447 22.23 -0.32 -11.31
N VAL A 448 22.08 0.92 -10.82
CA VAL A 448 22.49 2.14 -11.54
C VAL A 448 23.99 2.33 -11.40
N SER A 449 24.70 2.46 -12.53
CA SER A 449 26.12 2.79 -12.53
C SER A 449 26.48 4.07 -13.29
N ASP A 450 25.58 4.58 -14.16
CA ASP A 450 25.70 5.92 -14.71
C ASP A 450 24.33 6.58 -14.87
N MET A 451 24.33 7.91 -14.83
CA MET A 451 23.17 8.75 -15.11
C MET A 451 23.54 9.88 -16.06
N ILE A 452 22.62 10.21 -16.96
CA ILE A 452 22.72 11.40 -17.82
C ILE A 452 21.49 12.26 -17.57
N PHE A 453 21.72 13.55 -17.38
CA PHE A 453 20.66 14.53 -17.17
C PHE A 453 20.58 15.45 -18.38
N ARG A 454 19.36 15.70 -18.85
CA ARG A 454 19.07 16.65 -19.94
C ARG A 454 18.04 17.65 -19.47
N LYS A 455 18.42 18.92 -19.42
CA LYS A 455 17.53 20.01 -19.04
C LYS A 455 16.45 20.21 -20.10
N LYS A 456 15.24 20.45 -19.61
CA LYS A 456 14.05 20.83 -20.38
C LYS A 456 13.47 22.12 -19.79
N GLU A 457 12.53 22.71 -20.52
CA GLU A 457 11.90 23.98 -20.12
C GLU A 457 11.25 23.91 -18.73
N LYS A 458 10.60 22.79 -18.39
CA LYS A 458 9.83 22.60 -17.14
C LYS A 458 10.37 21.49 -16.23
N GLY A 459 11.66 21.15 -16.36
CA GLY A 459 12.29 20.12 -15.53
C GLY A 459 13.47 19.42 -16.18
N LEU A 460 13.64 18.12 -15.90
CA LEU A 460 14.74 17.30 -16.38
C LEU A 460 14.25 16.00 -17.03
N VAL A 461 15.04 15.50 -17.98
CA VAL A 461 15.03 14.08 -18.37
C VAL A 461 16.24 13.43 -17.74
N VAL A 462 16.01 12.38 -16.95
CA VAL A 462 17.07 11.57 -16.34
C VAL A 462 17.10 10.22 -17.03
N THR A 463 18.26 9.86 -17.59
CA THR A 463 18.50 8.55 -18.18
C THR A 463 19.42 7.76 -17.24
N PHE A 464 18.88 6.72 -16.62
CA PHE A 464 19.60 5.78 -15.76
C PHE A 464 20.15 4.65 -16.61
N TYR A 465 21.40 4.27 -16.38
CA TYR A 465 22.02 3.15 -17.06
C TYR A 465 22.41 2.05 -16.08
N ARG A 466 22.04 0.82 -16.43
CA ARG A 466 22.31 -0.38 -15.63
C ARG A 466 23.80 -0.72 -15.64
N GLU A 467 24.32 -1.29 -14.55
CA GLU A 467 25.64 -1.89 -14.51
C GLU A 467 25.83 -2.96 -15.60
N ARG A 468 26.96 -2.95 -16.30
CA ARG A 468 27.23 -3.94 -17.37
C ARG A 468 27.55 -5.29 -16.76
N SER A 469 26.76 -6.31 -17.11
CA SER A 469 27.19 -7.71 -16.94
C SER A 469 28.36 -8.01 -17.88
N ARG A 470 29.34 -8.82 -17.44
CA ARG A 470 30.50 -9.25 -18.27
C ARG A 470 30.10 -9.97 -19.57
N LYS A 471 28.83 -10.37 -19.72
CA LYS A 471 28.31 -11.17 -20.85
C LYS A 471 27.48 -10.38 -21.87
N GLU A 472 27.13 -9.11 -21.63
CA GLU A 472 26.19 -8.36 -22.47
C GLU A 472 26.85 -7.19 -23.22
N GLY A 473 26.56 -7.08 -24.52
CA GLY A 473 27.10 -6.03 -25.39
C GLY A 473 26.33 -4.70 -25.33
N ARG A 474 25.03 -4.72 -24.99
CA ARG A 474 24.18 -3.53 -24.87
C ARG A 474 23.87 -3.27 -23.41
N ARG A 475 23.89 -1.99 -23.02
CA ARG A 475 23.60 -1.55 -21.66
C ARG A 475 22.14 -1.13 -21.55
N ASP A 476 21.40 -1.75 -20.64
CA ASP A 476 20.01 -1.35 -20.35
C ASP A 476 19.94 0.08 -19.84
N GLN A 477 18.91 0.80 -20.26
CA GLN A 477 18.67 2.17 -19.84
C GLN A 477 17.19 2.40 -19.55
N ILE A 478 16.90 3.25 -18.55
CA ILE A 478 15.56 3.70 -18.21
C ILE A 478 15.56 5.23 -18.23
N GLU A 479 14.59 5.81 -18.93
CA GLU A 479 14.43 7.26 -19.04
C GLU A 479 13.19 7.73 -18.28
N MET A 480 13.36 8.77 -17.46
CA MET A 480 12.27 9.40 -16.70
C MET A 480 12.26 10.91 -16.89
N ARG A 481 11.08 11.48 -17.08
CA ARG A 481 10.85 12.93 -17.10
C ARG A 481 10.45 13.38 -15.70
N ALA A 482 11.23 14.28 -15.11
CA ALA A 482 10.98 14.88 -13.80
C ALA A 482 10.55 16.34 -13.97
N GLY A 483 9.42 16.73 -13.39
CA GLY A 483 8.99 18.13 -13.35
C GLY A 483 9.73 18.92 -12.27
N ALA A 484 10.01 20.20 -12.52
CA ALA A 484 10.61 21.09 -11.52
C ALA A 484 9.56 21.56 -10.50
N ASP A 485 9.68 21.13 -9.24
CA ASP A 485 8.74 21.38 -8.11
C ASP A 485 7.30 20.84 -8.29
N ILE A 486 6.90 20.48 -9.51
CA ILE A 486 5.68 19.72 -9.84
C ILE A 486 5.97 18.28 -10.28
N PHE A 487 5.01 17.39 -10.05
CA PHE A 487 5.05 16.04 -10.58
C PHE A 487 4.80 16.01 -12.10
N CYS A 488 5.68 15.33 -12.82
CA CYS A 488 5.46 14.93 -14.20
C CYS A 488 4.90 13.50 -14.21
N TYR A 489 3.67 13.34 -14.71
CA TYR A 489 3.01 12.05 -14.83
C TYR A 489 3.43 11.39 -16.13
N GLN A 490 3.82 10.12 -16.05
CA GLN A 490 4.21 9.33 -17.21
C GLN A 490 3.99 7.85 -16.95
N THR A 491 4.07 7.07 -18.02
CA THR A 491 4.05 5.61 -17.94
C THR A 491 5.48 5.09 -18.08
N LEU A 492 5.86 4.16 -17.21
CA LEU A 492 7.13 3.44 -17.25
C LEU A 492 6.86 1.99 -17.63
N SER A 493 7.57 1.50 -18.65
CA SER A 493 7.56 0.08 -19.01
C SER A 493 8.85 -0.59 -18.56
N VAL A 494 8.73 -1.72 -17.87
CA VAL A 494 9.83 -2.55 -17.38
C VAL A 494 9.53 -3.98 -17.82
N GLY A 495 10.29 -4.48 -18.81
CA GLY A 495 9.98 -5.74 -19.48
C GLY A 495 8.61 -5.70 -20.14
N SER A 496 7.74 -6.64 -19.78
CA SER A 496 6.35 -6.70 -20.28
C SER A 496 5.34 -5.96 -19.39
N ASP A 497 5.77 -5.48 -18.22
CA ASP A 497 4.95 -4.75 -17.28
C ASP A 497 4.99 -3.24 -17.54
N THR A 498 3.91 -2.55 -17.18
CA THR A 498 3.76 -1.12 -17.44
C THR A 498 3.04 -0.47 -16.26
N LYS A 499 3.65 0.56 -15.67
CA LYS A 499 3.14 1.25 -14.48
C LYS A 499 3.09 2.76 -14.69
N GLU A 500 2.08 3.39 -14.11
CA GLU A 500 2.06 4.84 -13.98
C GLU A 500 3.04 5.29 -12.90
N ILE A 501 3.83 6.31 -13.21
CA ILE A 501 4.72 6.95 -12.27
C ILE A 501 4.57 8.47 -12.32
N ALA A 502 4.85 9.11 -11.20
CA ALA A 502 4.90 10.55 -11.07
C ALA A 502 6.28 10.95 -10.56
N VAL A 503 7.01 11.74 -11.34
CA VAL A 503 8.40 12.09 -11.03
C VAL A 503 8.56 13.60 -10.89
N ARG A 504 9.21 14.01 -9.81
CA ARG A 504 9.46 15.43 -9.49
C ARG A 504 10.90 15.61 -9.02
N ILE A 505 11.47 16.77 -9.34
CA ILE A 505 12.74 17.22 -8.81
C ILE A 505 12.55 18.49 -7.96
N MET A 506 13.18 18.55 -6.79
CA MET A 506 13.05 19.63 -5.82
C MET A 506 14.42 20.08 -5.29
N PRO A 507 14.55 21.35 -4.87
CA PRO A 507 15.75 21.82 -4.21
C PRO A 507 15.64 21.54 -2.70
N ALA A 508 16.78 21.30 -2.06
CA ALA A 508 16.92 21.20 -0.62
C ALA A 508 18.33 21.65 -0.21
N THR A 509 18.55 21.79 1.09
CA THR A 509 19.86 21.99 1.69
C THR A 509 20.10 20.96 2.78
N ASP A 510 21.35 20.58 3.02
CA ASP A 510 21.73 19.76 4.17
C ASP A 510 22.05 20.63 5.40
N GLU A 511 22.50 20.01 6.49
CA GLU A 511 22.83 20.69 7.76
C GLU A 511 24.03 21.65 7.64
N GLU A 512 24.83 21.52 6.59
CA GLU A 512 26.01 22.34 6.30
C GLU A 512 25.72 23.37 5.17
N ASP A 513 24.44 23.60 4.85
CA ASP A 513 23.96 24.50 3.79
C ASP A 513 24.43 24.12 2.38
N HIS A 514 24.90 22.89 2.15
CA HIS A 514 25.21 22.41 0.81
C HIS A 514 23.92 22.23 0.00
N ALA A 515 23.99 22.54 -1.29
CA ALA A 515 22.87 22.34 -2.19
C ALA A 515 22.59 20.84 -2.40
N VAL A 516 21.34 20.44 -2.18
CA VAL A 516 20.86 19.09 -2.40
C VAL A 516 19.75 19.11 -3.45
N ILE A 517 19.81 18.18 -4.39
CA ILE A 517 18.72 17.94 -5.32
C ILE A 517 18.00 16.65 -4.92
N LEU A 518 16.67 16.74 -4.77
CA LEU A 518 15.82 15.60 -4.48
C LEU A 518 15.09 15.17 -5.75
N LEU A 519 15.19 13.89 -6.11
CA LEU A 519 14.40 13.27 -7.16
C LEU A 519 13.40 12.30 -6.53
N ASP A 520 12.13 12.69 -6.53
CA ASP A 520 11.01 11.87 -6.09
C ASP A 520 10.47 11.07 -7.29
N ILE A 521 10.43 9.75 -7.18
CA ILE A 521 9.79 8.82 -8.11
C ILE A 521 8.68 8.11 -7.35
N ILE A 522 7.43 8.41 -7.67
CA ILE A 522 6.25 7.85 -7.01
C ILE A 522 5.58 6.86 -7.93
N PHE A 523 5.14 5.71 -7.39
CA PHE A 523 4.30 4.71 -8.04
C PHE A 523 2.90 4.81 -7.42
N PRO A 524 1.99 5.62 -7.98
CA PRO A 524 0.75 5.98 -7.29
C PRO A 524 -0.16 4.77 -7.01
N GLY A 525 -0.27 3.85 -7.97
CA GLY A 525 -1.08 2.63 -7.83
C GLY A 525 -0.55 1.70 -6.74
N GLU A 526 0.76 1.55 -6.64
CA GLU A 526 1.38 0.65 -5.64
C GLU A 526 1.52 1.30 -4.28
N GLY A 527 1.31 2.62 -4.18
CA GLY A 527 1.50 3.34 -2.95
C GLY A 527 2.95 3.29 -2.45
N ILE A 528 3.93 3.20 -3.35
CA ILE A 528 5.35 3.13 -3.03
C ILE A 528 6.08 4.32 -3.65
N SER A 529 7.10 4.82 -2.98
CA SER A 529 7.92 5.93 -3.47
C SER A 529 9.40 5.67 -3.27
N ARG A 530 10.18 6.32 -4.13
CA ARG A 530 11.63 6.34 -4.12
C ARG A 530 12.10 7.79 -4.15
N ARG A 531 12.94 8.18 -3.20
CA ARG A 531 13.61 9.48 -3.18
C ARG A 531 15.10 9.28 -3.33
N ILE A 532 15.68 9.90 -4.36
CA ILE A 532 17.12 9.94 -4.57
C ILE A 532 17.61 11.36 -4.24
N LYS A 533 18.51 11.49 -3.27
CA LYS A 533 19.14 12.75 -2.88
C LYS A 533 20.51 12.84 -3.52
N PHE A 534 20.79 13.95 -4.21
CA PHE A 534 22.09 14.28 -4.76
C PHE A 534 22.68 15.44 -3.98
N PHE A 535 23.67 15.16 -3.13
CA PHE A 535 24.42 16.18 -2.39
C PHE A 535 25.53 16.73 -3.29
N LEU A 536 25.48 18.02 -3.59
CA LEU A 536 26.47 18.69 -4.42
C LEU A 536 27.64 19.14 -3.54
N LEU A 537 28.64 18.27 -3.38
CA LEU A 537 29.89 18.60 -2.71
C LEU A 537 30.88 19.19 -3.74
N GLU A 538 31.89 19.94 -3.27
CA GLU A 538 32.79 20.71 -4.15
C GLU A 538 33.46 19.85 -5.25
N ASP A 539 33.92 18.65 -4.91
CA ASP A 539 34.71 17.77 -5.78
C ASP A 539 33.95 16.50 -6.24
N ARG A 540 32.81 16.18 -5.63
CA ARG A 540 32.06 14.93 -5.86
C ARG A 540 30.57 15.08 -5.56
N ILE A 541 29.77 14.15 -6.04
CA ILE A 541 28.34 14.08 -5.70
C ILE A 541 28.11 12.88 -4.78
N ALA A 542 27.57 13.11 -3.58
CA ALA A 542 27.09 12.01 -2.76
C ALA A 542 25.64 11.70 -3.13
N ILE A 543 25.29 10.42 -3.17
CA ILE A 543 23.93 9.96 -3.48
C ILE A 543 23.44 9.13 -2.30
N GLU A 544 22.25 9.48 -1.82
CA GLU A 544 21.54 8.72 -0.80
C GLU A 544 20.15 8.41 -1.32
N CYS A 545 19.69 7.19 -1.07
CA CYS A 545 18.37 6.77 -1.49
C CYS A 545 17.50 6.44 -0.29
N MET A 546 16.24 6.82 -0.39
CA MET A 546 15.19 6.51 0.58
C MET A 546 14.00 5.94 -0.16
N GLU A 547 13.24 5.09 0.53
CA GLU A 547 11.96 4.59 0.03
C GLU A 547 10.89 4.77 1.10
N SER A 548 9.66 4.94 0.67
CA SER A 548 8.49 4.91 1.55
C SER A 548 7.46 3.97 0.95
N PRO A 549 6.99 2.95 1.68
CA PRO A 549 7.41 2.59 3.06
C PRO A 549 8.87 2.14 3.15
N ASP A 550 9.55 2.42 4.28
CA ASP A 550 10.95 2.04 4.49
C ASP A 550 11.06 0.56 4.90
N MET A 551 11.70 -0.27 4.08
CA MET A 551 11.94 -1.68 4.42
C MET A 551 12.75 -1.87 5.70
N ARG A 552 13.60 -0.92 6.11
CA ARG A 552 14.29 -1.01 7.41
C ARG A 552 13.31 -1.00 8.55
N ALA A 553 12.34 -0.10 8.53
CA ALA A 553 11.32 -0.03 9.57
C ALA A 553 10.52 -1.34 9.64
N ILE A 554 10.29 -1.99 8.49
CA ILE A 554 9.67 -3.32 8.43
C ILE A 554 10.55 -4.38 9.07
N VAL A 555 11.82 -4.46 8.65
CA VAL A 555 12.77 -5.46 9.14
C VAL A 555 13.03 -5.28 10.63
N GLU A 556 13.23 -4.05 11.10
CA GLU A 556 13.38 -3.71 12.52
C GLU A 556 12.13 -4.04 13.31
N GLN A 557 10.92 -3.70 12.84
CA GLN A 557 9.67 -4.06 13.52
C GLN A 557 9.52 -5.59 13.62
N VAL A 558 9.86 -6.33 12.57
CA VAL A 558 9.83 -7.80 12.56
C VAL A 558 10.92 -8.42 13.46
N LEU A 559 12.11 -7.82 13.52
CA LEU A 559 13.26 -8.33 14.28
C LEU A 559 13.24 -7.96 15.77
N SER A 560 12.76 -6.78 16.11
CA SER A 560 12.70 -6.30 17.50
C SER A 560 11.59 -6.96 18.32
N GLY A 561 10.68 -7.70 17.67
CA GLY A 561 9.48 -8.22 18.31
C GLY A 561 8.44 -7.13 18.61
N ASP A 562 8.72 -5.85 18.34
CA ASP A 562 7.79 -4.73 18.48
C ASP A 562 6.68 -4.77 17.43
N ALA A 563 6.89 -5.49 16.31
CA ALA A 563 5.77 -6.02 15.58
C ALA A 563 5.16 -7.14 16.43
N VAL A 564 4.26 -6.76 17.34
CA VAL A 564 3.07 -7.56 17.57
C VAL A 564 2.38 -7.63 16.22
N VAL A 565 2.84 -8.52 15.34
CA VAL A 565 2.23 -8.81 14.05
C VAL A 565 0.93 -9.48 14.42
N ALA A 566 -0.09 -8.69 14.77
CA ALA A 566 -1.45 -9.18 14.83
C ALA A 566 -1.54 -10.53 15.60
N GLY A 567 -1.05 -10.56 16.86
CA GLY A 567 -1.02 -11.76 17.70
C GLY A 567 0.10 -12.78 17.45
N ASN A 568 0.95 -12.59 16.45
CA ASN A 568 2.17 -13.37 16.30
C ASN A 568 3.27 -12.76 17.20
N THR A 569 3.54 -13.39 18.34
CA THR A 569 4.87 -13.37 18.97
C THR A 569 5.80 -14.20 18.11
N TYR A 570 6.12 -13.66 16.94
CA TYR A 570 7.16 -14.20 16.11
C TYR A 570 8.47 -13.77 16.75
N ASP A 571 9.03 -14.63 17.59
CA ASP A 571 10.45 -14.60 17.91
C ASP A 571 11.22 -15.05 16.65
N ILE A 572 11.18 -14.20 15.63
CA ILE A 572 11.96 -14.37 14.39
C ILE A 572 13.39 -13.92 14.65
N ALA A 573 13.66 -13.11 15.69
CA ALA A 573 15.01 -12.77 16.12
C ALA A 573 15.86 -14.04 16.33
N ASP A 574 15.29 -15.08 16.94
CA ASP A 574 15.97 -16.36 17.17
C ASP A 574 15.96 -17.34 15.98
N LYS A 575 15.19 -17.06 14.91
CA LYS A 575 15.00 -17.99 13.75
C LYS A 575 15.39 -17.45 12.39
N LEU A 576 15.59 -16.14 12.23
CA LEU A 576 16.29 -15.61 11.05
C LEU A 576 17.75 -16.07 11.17
N PRO A 577 18.28 -16.86 10.23
CA PRO A 577 19.70 -17.16 10.23
C PRO A 577 20.46 -15.83 10.30
N GLU A 578 21.46 -15.71 11.17
CA GLU A 578 22.25 -14.49 11.33
C GLU A 578 22.73 -13.95 9.97
N SER A 579 23.03 -14.84 9.02
CA SER A 579 23.36 -14.49 7.64
C SER A 579 22.27 -13.75 6.86
N LEU A 580 20.98 -14.01 7.12
CA LEU A 580 19.85 -13.34 6.46
C LEU A 580 19.52 -12.01 7.15
N ARG A 581 19.67 -11.94 8.48
CA ARG A 581 19.61 -10.69 9.23
C ARG A 581 20.70 -9.72 8.80
N VAL A 582 21.95 -10.16 8.83
CA VAL A 582 23.12 -9.43 8.33
C VAL A 582 22.96 -9.07 6.85
N PHE A 583 22.38 -9.95 6.03
CA PHE A 583 22.09 -9.65 4.61
C PHE A 583 21.06 -8.53 4.44
N LEU A 584 19.97 -8.53 5.22
CA LEU A 584 18.95 -7.48 5.20
C LEU A 584 19.50 -6.15 5.74
N GLU A 585 20.26 -6.19 6.83
CA GLU A 585 20.92 -5.03 7.45
C GLU A 585 22.01 -4.44 6.53
N HIS A 586 22.81 -5.25 5.84
CA HIS A 586 23.88 -4.79 4.93
C HIS A 586 23.40 -4.39 3.53
N LYS A 587 22.16 -4.74 3.14
CA LYS A 587 21.54 -4.34 1.87
C LYS A 587 20.75 -3.02 1.98
N VAL A 588 20.67 -2.44 3.18
CA VAL A 588 20.27 -1.04 3.39
C VAL A 588 21.23 -0.17 2.59
N GLU A 589 20.68 0.59 1.67
CA GLU A 589 21.47 1.14 0.57
C GLU A 589 22.53 2.13 1.07
N PRO A 590 23.80 1.89 0.74
CA PRO A 590 24.88 2.73 1.20
C PRO A 590 24.81 4.11 0.55
N LYS A 591 25.29 5.13 1.25
CA LYS A 591 25.62 6.42 0.63
C LYS A 591 26.72 6.16 -0.39
N VAL A 592 26.43 6.33 -1.68
CA VAL A 592 27.40 6.12 -2.77
C VAL A 592 27.94 7.46 -3.24
N TYR A 593 29.15 7.47 -3.79
CA TYR A 593 29.75 8.66 -4.37
C TYR A 593 29.78 8.56 -5.88
N ALA A 594 29.64 9.69 -6.55
CA ALA A 594 29.66 9.77 -7.99
C ALA A 594 30.50 10.95 -8.48
N GLU A 595 31.10 10.76 -9.65
CA GLU A 595 32.00 11.71 -10.29
C GLU A 595 31.55 12.05 -11.70
N TRP A 596 31.86 13.27 -12.13
CA TRP A 596 31.60 13.71 -13.49
C TRP A 596 32.55 13.01 -14.46
N LYS A 597 32.00 12.33 -15.48
CA LYS A 597 32.76 11.86 -16.63
C LYS A 597 32.49 12.72 -17.85
N SER A 598 33.56 13.13 -18.54
CA SER A 598 33.46 13.79 -19.83
C SER A 598 32.88 12.83 -20.87
N LEU A 599 31.84 13.27 -21.60
CA LEU A 599 31.21 12.51 -22.69
C LEU A 599 32.16 12.29 -23.89
N ALA A 600 33.32 12.94 -23.93
CA ALA A 600 34.22 13.01 -25.09
C ALA A 600 35.05 11.73 -25.37
N LYS A 601 34.83 10.61 -24.68
CA LYS A 601 35.64 9.38 -24.87
C LYS A 601 34.92 8.16 -25.45
N GLU A 602 33.59 8.19 -25.64
CA GLU A 602 32.86 7.01 -26.15
C GLU A 602 32.58 7.00 -27.66
N GLN A 603 32.90 8.08 -28.38
CA GLN A 603 32.76 8.13 -29.85
C GLN A 603 33.83 7.33 -30.63
N LYS A 604 34.78 6.67 -29.95
CA LYS A 604 35.87 5.94 -30.64
C LYS A 604 35.65 4.44 -30.86
N ASN A 605 34.51 3.87 -30.43
CA ASN A 605 34.21 2.45 -30.61
C ASN A 605 32.90 2.16 -31.36
N GLN A 606 32.33 3.14 -32.08
CA GLN A 606 31.21 2.90 -33.00
C GLN A 606 31.64 2.74 -34.47
N ASP A 607 32.93 2.85 -34.78
CA ASP A 607 33.49 2.66 -36.12
C ASP A 607 34.34 1.39 -36.21
N ILE A 608 33.77 0.22 -35.92
CA ILE A 608 34.16 -1.03 -36.57
C ILE A 608 32.87 -1.82 -36.82
N VAL A 609 32.46 -1.77 -38.09
CA VAL A 609 31.26 -2.38 -38.72
C VAL A 609 31.26 -3.89 -38.56
#